data_AF-A0A3D0Y768-F1
#
_entry.id   AF-A0A3D0Y768-F1
#
_cell.length_a   1.000
_cell.length_b   1.000
_cell.length_c   1.000
_cell.angle_alpha   90.00
_cell.angle_beta   90.00
_cell.angle_gamma   90.00
#
_symmetry.space_group_name_H-M   'P 1'
#
loop_
_entity.id
_entity.type
_entity.pdbx_description
1 polymer ?
#
loop_
_entity_poly.entity_id
_entity_poly.type
_entity_poly.pdbx_seq_one_letter_code
_entity_poly.pdbx_strand_id
1 'polypeptide(L)'
;MELKGYKLLSIDFRRIASELLNTTYDESTIHFIRFKNYIDAETTIKEIVDKKISGVEYDFKECFNIEVSGWMDINPPVETEKHLKAIYDYMEYIIKTEIDIVTVAMRYRHGSSGYTDIVRNFLSKMIKPLIYFINDELSKEMLILENDKISNIGLVQNIGNNYGNVNMSSSGDITSTNTTNINEIKEIHKLVTSLYDILEKSAIDKNDKENAMDDLEVIKEQVNDSKPKKARLQKAFEGFKGFLSKLPATTVLAGEFITNSQMLIDKVRIFIDTLI
;
A
#
# COMPACT_ATOMS: atom_id res chain seq x y z
N MET A 1 11.26 -6.63 1.61
CA MET A 1 10.97 -5.78 0.43
C MET A 1 10.47 -4.42 0.93
N GLU A 2 10.74 -3.31 0.24
CA GLU A 2 10.25 -1.97 0.65
C GLU A 2 8.81 -1.70 0.17
N LEU A 3 8.12 -0.71 0.76
CA LEU A 3 6.72 -0.37 0.46
C LEU A 3 6.44 -0.20 -1.05
N LYS A 4 7.34 0.47 -1.77
CA LYS A 4 7.18 0.66 -3.22
C LYS A 4 7.23 -0.68 -3.98
N GLY A 5 8.07 -1.61 -3.53
CA GLY A 5 8.16 -2.96 -4.05
C GLY A 5 6.85 -3.73 -3.87
N TYR A 6 6.29 -3.71 -2.66
CA TYR A 6 4.99 -4.35 -2.40
C TYR A 6 3.85 -3.76 -3.24
N LYS A 7 3.84 -2.44 -3.46
CA LYS A 7 2.84 -1.77 -4.33
C LYS A 7 2.94 -2.25 -5.79
N LEU A 8 4.16 -2.36 -6.33
CA LEU A 8 4.37 -2.88 -7.69
C LEU A 8 3.99 -4.36 -7.80
N LEU A 9 4.43 -5.18 -6.83
CA LEU A 9 4.08 -6.59 -6.74
C LEU A 9 2.57 -6.81 -6.69
N SER A 10 1.85 -6.03 -5.87
CA SER A 10 0.38 -6.08 -5.79
C SER A 10 -0.30 -5.69 -7.10
N ILE A 11 0.26 -4.76 -7.88
CA ILE A 11 -0.26 -4.41 -9.20
C ILE A 11 -0.07 -5.58 -10.18
N ASP A 12 1.14 -6.13 -10.24
CA ASP A 12 1.46 -7.22 -11.15
C ASP A 12 0.67 -8.49 -10.85
N PHE A 13 0.55 -8.87 -9.57
CA PHE A 13 -0.28 -9.99 -9.14
C PHE A 13 -1.75 -9.79 -9.52
N ARG A 14 -2.32 -8.61 -9.26
CA ARG A 14 -3.72 -8.31 -9.64
C ARG A 14 -3.95 -8.40 -11.14
N ARG A 15 -2.97 -7.99 -11.96
CA ARG A 15 -3.04 -8.11 -13.42
C ARG A 15 -3.11 -9.58 -13.84
N ILE A 16 -2.18 -10.42 -13.36
CA ILE A 16 -2.13 -11.86 -13.70
C ILE A 16 -3.37 -12.61 -13.17
N ALA A 17 -3.84 -12.28 -11.97
CA ALA A 17 -5.09 -12.81 -11.43
C ALA A 17 -6.31 -12.41 -12.28
N SER A 18 -6.37 -11.16 -12.73
CA SER A 18 -7.44 -10.66 -13.59
C SER A 18 -7.43 -11.34 -14.96
N GLU A 19 -6.25 -11.55 -15.56
CA GLU A 19 -6.08 -12.26 -16.84
C GLU A 19 -6.62 -13.70 -16.75
N LEU A 20 -6.35 -14.40 -15.65
CA LEU A 20 -6.91 -15.73 -15.40
C LEU A 20 -8.44 -15.69 -15.21
N LEU A 21 -8.95 -14.83 -14.33
CA LEU A 21 -10.38 -14.79 -14.00
C LEU A 21 -11.25 -14.30 -15.17
N ASN A 22 -10.67 -13.55 -16.12
CA ASN A 22 -11.34 -13.05 -17.31
C ASN A 22 -10.91 -13.79 -18.60
N THR A 23 -10.30 -14.97 -18.49
CA THR A 23 -9.86 -15.76 -19.64
C THR A 23 -11.02 -16.18 -20.56
N THR A 24 -10.71 -16.53 -21.80
CA THR A 24 -11.61 -17.24 -22.71
C THR A 24 -11.36 -18.75 -22.63
N TYR A 25 -12.26 -19.58 -23.17
CA TYR A 25 -12.09 -21.03 -23.11
C TYR A 25 -10.79 -21.50 -23.78
N ASP A 26 -10.40 -20.88 -24.90
CA ASP A 26 -9.21 -21.20 -25.70
C ASP A 26 -7.89 -20.78 -25.03
N GLU A 27 -7.91 -19.74 -24.20
CA GLU A 27 -6.72 -19.24 -23.48
C GLU A 27 -6.65 -19.72 -22.03
N SER A 28 -7.67 -20.44 -21.56
CA SER A 28 -7.84 -20.77 -20.13
C SER A 28 -6.69 -21.56 -19.55
N THR A 29 -6.24 -22.60 -20.26
CA THR A 29 -5.14 -23.46 -19.81
C THR A 29 -3.82 -22.71 -19.75
N ILE A 30 -3.51 -21.86 -20.74
CA ILE A 30 -2.28 -21.08 -20.72
C ILE A 30 -2.30 -19.99 -19.63
N HIS A 31 -3.43 -19.32 -19.40
CA HIS A 31 -3.54 -18.34 -18.31
C HIS A 31 -3.45 -19.01 -16.93
N PHE A 32 -3.99 -20.23 -16.77
CA PHE A 32 -3.88 -20.99 -15.53
C PHE A 32 -2.43 -21.36 -15.21
N ILE A 33 -1.70 -21.88 -16.19
CA ILE A 33 -0.28 -22.21 -16.05
C ILE A 33 0.54 -20.96 -15.74
N ARG A 34 0.31 -19.85 -16.45
CA ARG A 34 0.98 -18.57 -16.18
C ARG A 34 0.75 -18.09 -14.75
N PHE A 35 -0.48 -18.17 -14.26
CA PHE A 35 -0.83 -17.78 -12.89
C PHE A 35 -0.10 -18.64 -11.84
N LYS A 36 -0.10 -19.97 -11.99
CA LYS A 36 0.63 -20.86 -11.07
C LYS A 36 2.14 -20.62 -11.12
N ASN A 37 2.71 -20.51 -12.32
CA ASN A 37 4.14 -20.24 -12.49
C ASN A 37 4.54 -18.89 -11.88
N TYR A 38 3.68 -17.87 -11.99
CA TYR A 38 3.93 -16.58 -11.35
C TYR A 38 3.96 -16.69 -9.82
N ILE A 39 3.00 -17.41 -9.22
CA ILE A 39 2.99 -17.68 -7.77
C ILE A 39 4.26 -18.42 -7.33
N ASP A 40 4.71 -19.40 -8.12
CA ASP A 40 5.86 -20.24 -7.77
C ASP A 40 7.20 -19.52 -7.94
N ALA A 41 7.31 -18.65 -8.95
CA ALA A 41 8.54 -17.94 -9.29
C ALA A 41 8.75 -16.66 -8.48
N GLU A 42 7.66 -16.00 -8.04
CA GLU A 42 7.74 -14.75 -7.29
C GLU A 42 7.92 -15.02 -5.79
N THR A 43 9.17 -14.89 -5.31
CA THR A 43 9.60 -15.29 -3.97
C THR A 43 8.67 -14.80 -2.86
N THR A 44 8.28 -13.53 -2.86
CA THR A 44 7.42 -12.98 -1.79
C THR A 44 6.02 -13.59 -1.81
N ILE A 45 5.44 -13.84 -3.00
CA ILE A 45 4.13 -14.49 -3.09
C ILE A 45 4.24 -15.96 -2.69
N LYS A 46 5.30 -16.65 -3.14
CA LYS A 46 5.56 -18.04 -2.78
C LYS A 46 5.69 -18.20 -1.26
N GLU A 47 6.45 -17.33 -0.61
CA GLU A 47 6.60 -17.31 0.85
C GLU A 47 5.27 -17.05 1.58
N ILE A 48 4.43 -16.13 1.08
CA ILE A 48 3.09 -15.86 1.63
C ILE A 48 2.23 -17.14 1.61
N VAL A 49 2.22 -17.85 0.48
CA VAL A 49 1.45 -19.09 0.33
C VAL A 49 2.04 -20.18 1.22
N ASP A 50 3.35 -20.42 1.15
CA ASP A 50 4.03 -21.49 1.89
C ASP A 50 3.90 -21.32 3.39
N LYS A 51 4.00 -20.10 3.91
CA LYS A 51 3.80 -19.82 5.35
C LYS A 51 2.43 -20.27 5.84
N LYS A 52 1.41 -20.22 4.98
CA LYS A 52 0.03 -20.56 5.35
C LYS A 52 -0.28 -22.05 5.17
N ILE A 53 0.36 -22.74 4.22
CA ILE A 53 0.04 -24.13 3.87
C ILE A 53 1.10 -25.16 4.30
N SER A 54 2.29 -24.73 4.71
CA SER A 54 3.36 -25.65 5.15
C SER A 54 2.94 -26.40 6.41
N GLY A 55 3.13 -27.73 6.40
CA GLY A 55 2.73 -28.61 7.50
C GLY A 55 1.22 -28.86 7.60
N VAL A 56 0.42 -28.35 6.66
CA VAL A 56 -1.02 -28.63 6.59
C VAL A 56 -1.23 -29.92 5.83
N GLU A 57 -1.73 -30.94 6.53
CA GLU A 57 -2.17 -32.20 5.93
C GLU A 57 -3.65 -32.09 5.54
N TYR A 58 -3.93 -32.10 4.24
CA TYR A 58 -5.28 -32.12 3.71
C TYR A 58 -5.26 -32.67 2.28
N ASP A 59 -6.12 -33.64 1.97
CA ASP A 59 -6.27 -34.16 0.62
C ASP A 59 -7.16 -33.22 -0.20
N PHE A 60 -6.61 -32.62 -1.27
CA PHE A 60 -7.36 -31.73 -2.15
C PHE A 60 -8.59 -32.43 -2.78
N LYS A 61 -8.57 -33.75 -2.91
CA LYS A 61 -9.70 -34.53 -3.43
C LYS A 61 -10.94 -34.43 -2.54
N GLU A 62 -10.79 -34.22 -1.24
CA GLU A 62 -11.92 -33.98 -0.34
C GLU A 62 -12.62 -32.65 -0.64
N CYS A 63 -11.85 -31.63 -1.06
CA CYS A 63 -12.39 -30.32 -1.45
C CYS A 63 -13.00 -30.32 -2.86
N PHE A 64 -12.37 -31.01 -3.81
CA PHE A 64 -12.72 -30.94 -5.23
C PHE A 64 -13.51 -32.14 -5.75
N ASN A 65 -13.65 -33.17 -4.92
CA ASN A 65 -14.46 -34.36 -5.16
C ASN A 65 -14.18 -35.03 -6.52
N ILE A 66 -12.90 -35.14 -6.91
CA ILE A 66 -12.52 -35.48 -8.29
C ILE A 66 -12.70 -36.97 -8.66
N GLU A 67 -13.09 -37.80 -7.69
CA GLU A 67 -13.22 -39.25 -7.84
C GLU A 67 -14.67 -39.72 -8.07
N VAL A 68 -15.65 -38.81 -8.04
CA VAL A 68 -17.06 -39.19 -8.25
C VAL A 68 -17.40 -39.44 -9.71
N SER A 69 -18.31 -40.40 -9.92
CA SER A 69 -18.97 -40.60 -11.21
C SER A 69 -20.11 -39.59 -11.37
N GLY A 70 -20.00 -38.70 -12.36
CA GLY A 70 -21.01 -37.68 -12.65
C GLY A 70 -20.52 -36.26 -12.35
N TRP A 71 -21.44 -35.39 -11.96
CA TRP A 71 -21.15 -34.00 -11.65
C TRP A 71 -20.34 -33.87 -10.36
N MET A 72 -19.29 -33.05 -10.41
CA MET A 72 -18.46 -32.69 -9.28
C MET A 72 -18.98 -31.44 -8.57
N ASP A 73 -18.71 -31.39 -7.28
CA ASP A 73 -19.02 -30.28 -6.39
C ASP A 73 -17.72 -29.82 -5.71
N ILE A 74 -17.61 -28.52 -5.46
CA ILE A 74 -16.52 -27.94 -4.66
C ILE A 74 -17.04 -27.83 -3.23
N ASN A 75 -16.39 -28.53 -2.31
CA ASN A 75 -16.73 -28.61 -0.88
C ASN A 75 -15.57 -28.05 -0.05
N PRO A 76 -15.43 -26.71 0.06
CA PRO A 76 -14.34 -26.12 0.81
C PRO A 76 -14.38 -26.55 2.29
N PRO A 77 -13.25 -26.92 2.91
CA PRO A 77 -13.19 -27.11 4.35
C PRO A 77 -13.43 -25.77 5.08
N VAL A 78 -13.82 -25.84 6.35
CA VAL A 78 -14.05 -24.65 7.19
C VAL A 78 -12.74 -23.90 7.44
N GLU A 79 -11.66 -24.64 7.64
CA GLU A 79 -10.34 -24.10 7.93
C GLU A 79 -9.69 -23.53 6.67
N THR A 80 -9.33 -22.24 6.75
CA THR A 80 -8.80 -21.49 5.60
C THR A 80 -7.50 -22.11 5.07
N GLU A 81 -6.58 -22.51 5.95
CA GLU A 81 -5.32 -23.15 5.55
C GLU A 81 -5.51 -24.47 4.79
N LYS A 82 -6.49 -25.30 5.19
CA LYS A 82 -6.83 -26.54 4.48
C LYS A 82 -7.40 -26.24 3.09
N HIS A 83 -8.26 -25.23 2.99
CA HIS A 83 -8.83 -24.82 1.71
C HIS A 83 -7.74 -24.29 0.76
N LEU A 84 -6.84 -23.43 1.25
CA LEU A 84 -5.73 -22.90 0.46
C LEU A 84 -4.75 -24.00 0.03
N LYS A 85 -4.45 -24.94 0.94
CA LYS A 85 -3.65 -26.13 0.64
C LYS A 85 -4.31 -26.97 -0.48
N ALA A 86 -5.61 -27.23 -0.36
CA ALA A 86 -6.36 -27.95 -1.39
C ALA A 86 -6.29 -27.26 -2.75
N ILE A 87 -6.54 -25.95 -2.81
CA ILE A 87 -6.48 -25.18 -4.06
C ILE A 87 -5.10 -25.31 -4.68
N TYR A 88 -4.04 -25.07 -3.91
CA TYR A 88 -2.67 -25.08 -4.41
C TYR A 88 -2.24 -26.47 -4.92
N ASP A 89 -2.57 -27.53 -4.18
CA ASP A 89 -2.28 -28.91 -4.60
C ASP A 89 -3.10 -29.33 -5.83
N TYR A 90 -4.35 -28.89 -5.93
CA TYR A 90 -5.17 -29.19 -7.10
C TYR A 90 -4.67 -28.47 -8.35
N MET A 91 -4.20 -27.22 -8.22
CA MET A 91 -3.51 -26.52 -9.32
C MET A 91 -2.29 -27.30 -9.81
N GLU A 92 -1.46 -27.77 -8.87
CA GLU A 92 -0.28 -28.57 -9.16
C GLU A 92 -0.65 -29.89 -9.86
N TYR A 93 -1.70 -30.57 -9.38
CA TYR A 93 -2.21 -31.79 -9.98
C TYR A 93 -2.67 -31.58 -11.42
N ILE A 94 -3.49 -30.55 -11.69
CA ILE A 94 -3.99 -30.25 -13.04
C ILE A 94 -2.83 -30.02 -14.02
N ILE A 95 -1.83 -29.23 -13.60
CA ILE A 95 -0.66 -28.94 -14.43
C ILE A 95 0.18 -30.20 -14.67
N LYS A 96 0.48 -30.98 -13.62
CA LYS A 96 1.27 -32.23 -13.74
C LYS A 96 0.60 -33.30 -14.58
N THR A 97 -0.72 -33.33 -14.61
CA THR A 97 -1.50 -34.28 -15.40
C THR A 97 -1.82 -33.75 -16.80
N GLU A 98 -1.42 -32.52 -17.11
CA GLU A 98 -1.64 -31.86 -18.41
C GLU A 98 -3.11 -31.84 -18.84
N ILE A 99 -4.03 -31.77 -17.87
CA ILE A 99 -5.47 -31.72 -18.16
C ILE A 99 -5.86 -30.28 -18.51
N ASP A 100 -6.52 -30.13 -19.65
CA ASP A 100 -7.06 -28.84 -20.09
C ASP A 100 -8.14 -28.31 -19.13
N ILE A 101 -8.10 -26.99 -18.86
CA ILE A 101 -8.98 -26.31 -17.90
C ILE A 101 -10.44 -26.34 -18.32
N VAL A 102 -10.76 -26.33 -19.61
CA VAL A 102 -12.13 -26.50 -20.09
C VAL A 102 -12.64 -27.88 -19.67
N THR A 103 -11.83 -28.92 -19.88
CA THR A 103 -12.16 -30.30 -19.49
C THR A 103 -12.39 -30.42 -17.98
N VAL A 104 -11.54 -29.79 -17.16
CA VAL A 104 -11.73 -29.77 -15.71
C VAL A 104 -13.03 -29.05 -15.34
N ALA A 105 -13.25 -27.84 -15.84
CA ALA A 105 -14.39 -27.00 -15.50
C ALA A 105 -15.73 -27.66 -15.85
N MET A 106 -15.81 -28.37 -16.98
CA MET A 106 -17.01 -29.07 -17.43
C MET A 106 -17.44 -30.23 -16.53
N ARG A 107 -16.54 -30.74 -15.66
CA ARG A 107 -16.91 -31.80 -14.71
C ARG A 107 -17.69 -31.26 -13.52
N TYR A 108 -17.60 -29.95 -13.24
CA TYR A 108 -18.28 -29.30 -12.13
C TYR A 108 -19.65 -28.77 -12.54
N ARG A 109 -20.58 -28.70 -11.58
CA ARG A 109 -21.91 -28.15 -11.85
C ARG A 109 -21.85 -26.71 -12.36
N HIS A 110 -22.44 -26.48 -13.53
CA HIS A 110 -22.57 -25.17 -14.15
C HIS A 110 -23.98 -24.95 -14.71
N GLY A 111 -24.40 -23.69 -14.78
CA GLY A 111 -25.71 -23.29 -15.34
C GLY A 111 -25.63 -22.71 -16.76
N SER A 112 -24.42 -22.52 -17.30
CA SER A 112 -24.21 -22.00 -18.66
C SER A 112 -23.95 -23.15 -19.64
N SER A 113 -24.25 -22.92 -20.92
CA SER A 113 -23.84 -23.75 -22.05
C SER A 113 -22.60 -23.21 -22.77
N GLY A 114 -22.15 -22.00 -22.46
CA GLY A 114 -20.96 -21.38 -23.07
C GLY A 114 -19.67 -21.77 -22.35
N TYR A 115 -18.70 -22.33 -23.06
CA TYR A 115 -17.43 -22.80 -22.47
C TYR A 115 -16.68 -21.73 -21.68
N THR A 116 -16.59 -20.50 -22.20
CA THR A 116 -15.94 -19.38 -21.50
C THR A 116 -16.60 -19.11 -20.15
N ASP A 117 -17.93 -19.10 -20.09
CA ASP A 117 -18.66 -18.84 -18.83
C ASP A 117 -18.51 -19.99 -17.85
N ILE A 118 -18.52 -21.23 -18.34
CA ILE A 118 -18.27 -22.44 -17.53
C ILE A 118 -16.89 -22.36 -16.88
N VAL A 119 -15.86 -22.08 -17.67
CA VAL A 119 -14.47 -21.92 -17.20
C VAL A 119 -14.36 -20.80 -16.18
N ARG A 120 -14.87 -19.60 -16.49
CA ARG A 120 -14.81 -18.45 -15.59
C ARG A 120 -15.55 -18.72 -14.28
N ASN A 121 -16.69 -19.40 -14.33
CA ASN A 121 -17.45 -19.78 -13.13
C ASN A 121 -16.64 -20.74 -12.25
N PHE A 122 -16.04 -21.77 -12.85
CA PHE A 122 -15.19 -22.73 -12.17
C PHE A 122 -13.98 -22.04 -11.53
N LEU A 123 -13.20 -21.28 -12.30
CA LEU A 123 -12.03 -20.55 -11.81
C LEU A 123 -12.40 -19.55 -10.70
N SER A 124 -13.55 -18.89 -10.82
CA SER A 124 -14.07 -17.99 -9.79
C SER A 124 -14.35 -18.72 -8.47
N LYS A 125 -14.84 -19.97 -8.50
CA LYS A 125 -15.11 -20.75 -7.29
C LYS A 125 -13.83 -21.35 -6.69
N MET A 126 -12.93 -21.83 -7.55
CA MET A 126 -11.70 -22.52 -7.16
C MET A 126 -10.59 -21.55 -6.73
N ILE A 127 -10.28 -20.52 -7.53
CA ILE A 127 -9.03 -19.75 -7.41
C ILE A 127 -9.18 -18.44 -6.64
N LYS A 128 -10.37 -17.81 -6.64
CA LYS A 128 -10.58 -16.54 -5.91
C LYS A 128 -10.17 -16.57 -4.44
N PRO A 129 -10.44 -17.64 -3.66
CA PRO A 129 -10.00 -17.68 -2.26
C PRO A 129 -8.49 -17.50 -2.11
N LEU A 130 -7.69 -18.12 -2.98
CA LEU A 130 -6.22 -17.95 -3.00
C LEU A 130 -5.82 -16.53 -3.42
N ILE A 131 -6.48 -15.96 -4.43
CA ILE A 131 -6.23 -14.57 -4.88
C ILE A 131 -6.51 -13.58 -3.75
N TYR A 132 -7.63 -13.73 -3.03
CA TYR A 132 -7.98 -12.86 -1.92
C TYR A 132 -6.98 -12.99 -0.78
N PHE A 133 -6.61 -14.22 -0.40
CA PHE A 133 -5.59 -14.44 0.61
C PHE A 133 -4.27 -13.73 0.28
N ILE A 134 -3.73 -13.90 -0.93
CA ILE A 134 -2.46 -13.26 -1.31
C ILE A 134 -2.59 -11.73 -1.30
N ASN A 135 -3.68 -11.17 -1.83
CA ASN A 135 -3.91 -9.72 -1.82
C ASN A 135 -4.02 -9.16 -0.40
N ASP A 136 -4.68 -9.88 0.50
CA ASP A 136 -4.84 -9.48 1.90
C ASP A 136 -3.49 -9.48 2.63
N GLU A 137 -2.67 -10.52 2.44
CA GLU A 137 -1.34 -10.59 3.05
C GLU A 137 -0.40 -9.50 2.50
N LEU A 138 -0.40 -9.25 1.18
CA LEU A 138 0.34 -8.13 0.60
C LEU A 138 -0.14 -6.78 1.17
N SER A 139 -1.44 -6.63 1.40
CA SER A 139 -2.02 -5.41 1.98
C SER A 139 -1.64 -5.23 3.44
N LYS A 140 -1.57 -6.31 4.23
CA LYS A 140 -1.08 -6.30 5.61
C LYS A 140 0.37 -5.86 5.68
N GLU A 141 1.24 -6.41 4.82
CA GLU A 141 2.65 -6.00 4.75
C GLU A 141 2.79 -4.52 4.38
N MET A 142 2.00 -4.03 3.41
CA MET A 142 1.98 -2.61 3.08
C MET A 142 1.53 -1.74 4.27
N LEU A 143 0.50 -2.17 5.00
CA LEU A 143 0.00 -1.46 6.19
C LEU A 143 1.06 -1.42 7.30
N ILE A 144 1.76 -2.53 7.56
CA ILE A 144 2.85 -2.59 8.54
C ILE A 144 3.95 -1.61 8.14
N LEU A 145 4.39 -1.62 6.88
CA LEU A 145 5.42 -0.69 6.40
C LEU A 145 4.97 0.78 6.40
N GLU A 146 3.69 1.04 6.15
CA GLU A 146 3.10 2.38 6.28
C GLU A 146 3.04 2.82 7.75
N ASN A 147 2.65 1.92 8.67
CA ASN A 147 2.64 2.18 10.10
C ASN A 147 4.04 2.27 10.70
N ASP A 148 5.03 1.56 10.17
CA ASP A 148 6.44 1.66 10.54
C ASP A 148 7.02 2.98 10.07
N LYS A 149 6.59 3.48 8.90
CA LYS A 149 6.88 4.87 8.52
C LYS A 149 6.22 5.85 9.49
N ILE A 150 4.99 5.60 9.93
CA ILE A 150 4.26 6.46 10.88
C ILE A 150 4.82 6.35 12.31
N SER A 151 5.34 5.21 12.76
CA SER A 151 5.90 5.02 14.11
C SER A 151 7.36 5.45 14.20
N ASN A 152 8.11 5.39 13.09
CA ASN A 152 9.38 6.11 12.93
C ASN A 152 9.17 7.64 12.78
N ILE A 153 7.94 8.10 12.50
CA ILE A 153 7.49 9.47 12.75
C ILE A 153 6.99 9.49 14.21
N GLY A 154 7.91 9.50 15.18
CA GLY A 154 7.65 9.31 16.62
C GLY A 154 6.22 9.66 17.08
N LEU A 155 5.46 8.64 17.50
CA LEU A 155 4.10 8.77 18.00
C LEU A 155 4.06 9.66 19.25
N VAL A 156 3.75 10.95 19.07
CA VAL A 156 3.28 11.82 20.15
C VAL A 156 1.84 11.40 20.46
N GLN A 157 1.67 10.55 21.47
CA GLN A 157 0.35 10.31 22.04
C GLN A 157 -0.07 11.55 22.85
N ASN A 158 -0.92 12.37 22.26
CA ASN A 158 -1.76 13.30 23.01
C ASN A 158 -2.93 12.50 23.60
N ILE A 159 -2.75 11.97 24.82
CA ILE A 159 -3.89 11.58 25.66
C ILE A 159 -4.42 12.85 26.31
N GLY A 160 -5.64 13.23 25.95
CA GLY A 160 -6.31 14.41 26.49
C GLY A 160 -6.37 14.38 28.02
N ASN A 161 -5.92 15.48 28.62
CA ASN A 161 -6.04 15.83 30.03
C ASN A 161 -5.25 15.00 31.06
N ASN A 162 -3.93 14.89 30.92
CA ASN A 162 -3.12 14.92 32.14
C ASN A 162 -1.74 15.55 31.95
N TYR A 163 -1.51 16.66 32.66
CA TYR A 163 -0.23 17.31 32.78
C TYR A 163 0.68 16.46 33.67
N GLY A 164 1.64 15.74 33.08
CA GLY A 164 2.73 15.12 33.84
C GLY A 164 3.52 14.07 33.05
N ASN A 165 4.78 14.35 32.75
CA ASN A 165 5.73 13.31 32.36
C ASN A 165 6.06 12.46 33.59
N VAL A 166 5.78 11.16 33.53
CA VAL A 166 6.32 10.19 34.48
C VAL A 166 7.64 9.68 33.93
N ASN A 167 8.75 10.28 34.38
CA ASN A 167 10.09 9.75 34.16
C ASN A 167 10.58 9.13 35.46
N MET A 168 10.54 7.80 35.56
CA MET A 168 11.06 7.06 36.70
C MET A 168 12.46 6.54 36.36
N SER A 169 13.50 7.12 36.99
CA SER A 169 14.87 6.58 37.01
C SER A 169 15.35 6.58 38.45
N SER A 170 15.91 5.46 38.91
CA SER A 170 16.26 5.25 40.32
C SER A 170 17.62 5.82 40.73
N SER A 171 18.40 6.44 39.84
CA SER A 171 19.64 7.15 40.19
C SER A 171 20.40 7.63 38.94
N GLY A 172 20.72 8.93 38.87
CA GLY A 172 21.73 9.49 37.97
C GLY A 172 21.25 10.71 37.18
N ASP A 173 22.01 11.81 37.28
CA ASP A 173 21.75 13.07 36.57
C ASP A 173 21.72 12.88 35.05
N ILE A 174 20.69 13.45 34.39
CA ILE A 174 20.54 13.42 32.93
C ILE A 174 20.83 14.82 32.37
N THR A 175 21.95 14.95 31.65
CA THR A 175 22.18 16.05 30.71
C THR A 175 21.58 15.71 29.36
N SER A 176 20.49 16.39 28.99
CA SER A 176 19.85 16.27 27.66
C SER A 176 20.47 17.26 26.66
N THR A 177 21.12 16.76 25.61
CA THR A 177 21.52 17.56 24.44
C THR A 177 20.70 17.16 23.22
N ASN A 178 19.72 17.98 22.84
CA ASN A 178 18.85 17.80 21.66
C ASN A 178 19.64 17.88 20.34
N THR A 179 19.95 16.73 19.75
CA THR A 179 20.56 16.60 18.42
C THR A 179 19.53 16.44 17.28
N THR A 180 18.24 16.35 17.60
CA THR A 180 17.14 16.11 16.64
C THR A 180 16.66 17.36 15.88
N ASN A 181 16.73 18.56 16.47
CA ASN A 181 16.16 19.78 15.87
C ASN A 181 16.88 20.33 14.62
N ILE A 182 18.18 20.06 14.44
CA ILE A 182 18.98 20.65 13.36
C ILE A 182 18.67 20.03 11.99
N ASN A 183 18.35 18.73 11.95
CA ASN A 183 18.08 18.05 10.69
C ASN A 183 16.71 18.42 10.11
N GLU A 184 15.71 18.67 10.97
CA GLU A 184 14.36 19.07 10.54
C GLU A 184 14.35 20.47 9.89
N ILE A 185 15.09 21.42 10.46
CA ILE A 185 15.22 22.77 9.89
C ILE A 185 15.90 22.72 8.51
N LYS A 186 16.94 21.89 8.33
CA LYS A 186 17.60 21.70 7.03
C LYS A 186 16.66 21.13 5.96
N GLU A 187 15.76 20.23 6.33
CA GLU A 187 14.77 19.68 5.41
C GLU A 187 13.71 20.71 5.02
N ILE A 188 13.25 21.54 5.98
CA ILE A 188 12.34 22.67 5.70
C ILE A 188 12.99 23.62 4.68
N HIS A 189 14.26 23.98 4.87
CA HIS A 189 15.00 24.80 3.88
C HIS A 189 15.00 24.18 2.48
N LYS A 190 15.32 22.89 2.38
CA LYS A 190 15.39 22.20 1.09
C LYS A 190 14.04 22.22 0.37
N LEU A 191 12.95 22.00 1.12
CA LEU A 191 11.59 22.07 0.60
C LEU A 191 11.23 23.48 0.14
N VAL A 192 11.53 24.50 0.95
CA VAL A 192 11.31 25.91 0.58
C VAL A 192 12.07 26.25 -0.71
N THR A 193 13.36 25.94 -0.81
CA THR A 193 14.16 26.21 -2.03
C THR A 193 13.58 25.53 -3.28
N SER A 194 13.18 24.26 -3.16
CA SER A 194 12.57 23.56 -4.30
C SER A 194 11.23 24.19 -4.73
N LEU A 195 10.40 24.60 -3.76
CA LEU A 195 9.13 25.25 -4.05
C LEU A 195 9.33 26.61 -4.72
N TYR A 196 10.33 27.38 -4.29
CA TYR A 196 10.77 28.61 -4.95
C TYR A 196 11.10 28.37 -6.44
N ASP A 197 11.99 27.43 -6.72
CA ASP A 197 12.43 27.13 -8.09
C ASP A 197 11.27 26.71 -9.01
N ILE A 198 10.29 25.98 -8.47
CA ILE A 198 9.12 25.55 -9.23
C ILE A 198 8.15 26.72 -9.44
N LEU A 199 7.91 27.54 -8.42
CA LEU A 199 7.04 28.71 -8.51
C LEU A 199 7.57 29.71 -9.53
N GLU A 200 8.87 30.00 -9.55
CA GLU A 200 9.50 30.89 -10.53
C GLU A 200 9.20 30.45 -11.97
N LYS A 201 9.32 29.14 -12.24
CA LYS A 201 9.11 28.53 -13.57
C LYS A 201 7.64 28.30 -13.93
N SER A 202 6.73 28.45 -12.98
CA SER A 202 5.30 28.20 -13.19
C SER A 202 4.58 29.34 -13.93
N ALA A 203 3.50 29.00 -14.64
CA ALA A 203 2.62 29.97 -15.31
C ALA A 203 1.55 30.58 -14.38
N ILE A 204 1.76 30.52 -13.05
CA ILE A 204 0.86 31.11 -12.05
C ILE A 204 0.95 32.65 -12.16
N ASP A 205 -0.17 33.32 -11.89
CA ASP A 205 -0.22 34.78 -11.84
C ASP A 205 0.88 35.35 -10.95
N LYS A 206 1.46 36.47 -11.38
CA LYS A 206 2.62 37.08 -10.72
C LYS A 206 2.30 37.46 -9.28
N ASN A 207 1.13 38.01 -9.01
CA ASN A 207 0.74 38.47 -7.68
C ASN A 207 0.53 37.29 -6.73
N ASP A 208 -0.13 36.22 -7.19
CA ASP A 208 -0.33 35.01 -6.38
C ASP A 208 0.99 34.29 -6.08
N LYS A 209 1.90 34.27 -7.07
CA LYS A 209 3.25 33.71 -6.94
C LYS A 209 4.08 34.49 -5.92
N GLU A 210 4.10 35.82 -6.01
CA GLU A 210 4.85 36.69 -5.08
C GLU A 210 4.34 36.52 -3.64
N ASN A 211 3.02 36.48 -3.43
CA ASN A 211 2.45 36.24 -2.11
C ASN A 211 2.87 34.88 -1.52
N ALA A 212 2.84 33.82 -2.34
CA ALA A 212 3.25 32.49 -1.90
C ALA A 212 4.76 32.44 -1.57
N MET A 213 5.60 33.11 -2.36
CA MET A 213 7.03 33.21 -2.11
C MET A 213 7.30 33.98 -0.80
N ASP A 214 6.63 35.11 -0.56
CA ASP A 214 6.77 35.87 0.69
C ASP A 214 6.43 35.02 1.92
N ASP A 215 5.34 34.25 1.87
CA ASP A 215 4.98 33.32 2.95
C ASP A 215 6.04 32.24 3.16
N LEU A 216 6.62 31.68 2.09
CA LEU A 216 7.70 30.71 2.16
C LEU A 216 8.99 31.30 2.77
N GLU A 217 9.34 32.55 2.44
CA GLU A 217 10.50 33.22 3.06
C GLU A 217 10.26 33.46 4.54
N VAL A 218 9.05 33.88 4.94
CA VAL A 218 8.73 34.06 6.36
C VAL A 218 8.80 32.73 7.11
N ILE A 219 8.31 31.62 6.51
CA ILE A 219 8.46 30.29 7.09
C ILE A 219 9.94 29.98 7.32
N LYS A 220 10.76 30.15 6.28
CA LYS A 220 12.21 29.92 6.34
C LYS A 220 12.88 30.80 7.39
N GLU A 221 12.61 32.10 7.42
CA GLU A 221 13.14 33.04 8.42
C GLU A 221 12.80 32.55 9.83
N GLN A 222 11.53 32.24 10.10
CA GLN A 222 11.05 31.90 11.43
C GLN A 222 11.56 30.54 11.92
N VAL A 223 11.76 29.54 11.05
CA VAL A 223 12.32 28.25 11.49
C VAL A 223 13.82 28.31 11.82
N ASN A 224 14.54 29.35 11.38
CA ASN A 224 15.94 29.58 11.72
C ASN A 224 16.15 30.58 12.86
N ASP A 225 15.09 31.30 13.25
CA ASP A 225 15.20 32.26 14.33
C ASP A 225 15.48 31.50 15.64
N SER A 226 16.45 32.00 16.41
CA SER A 226 16.69 31.52 17.78
C SER A 226 15.48 31.69 18.70
N LYS A 227 14.54 32.58 18.36
CA LYS A 227 13.28 32.85 19.06
C LYS A 227 12.13 33.06 18.07
N PRO A 228 11.63 31.98 17.44
CA PRO A 228 10.57 32.07 16.44
C PRO A 228 9.29 32.69 17.00
N LYS A 229 8.67 33.59 16.24
CA LYS A 229 7.39 34.20 16.61
C LYS A 229 6.26 33.35 16.08
N LYS A 230 5.68 32.50 16.93
CA LYS A 230 4.58 31.57 16.59
C LYS A 230 3.46 32.20 15.76
N ALA A 231 2.93 33.35 16.16
CA ALA A 231 1.85 34.03 15.44
C ALA A 231 2.27 34.48 14.02
N ARG A 232 3.53 34.89 13.83
CA ARG A 232 4.06 35.29 12.52
C ARG A 232 4.23 34.07 11.61
N LEU A 233 4.76 32.97 12.16
CA LEU A 233 4.91 31.73 11.43
C LEU A 233 3.55 31.11 11.05
N GLN A 234 2.59 31.11 11.97
CA GLN A 234 1.22 30.65 11.70
C GLN A 234 0.54 31.44 10.59
N LYS A 235 0.72 32.77 10.59
CA LYS A 235 0.15 33.62 9.53
C LYS A 235 0.71 33.26 8.16
N ALA A 236 2.02 33.09 8.04
CA ALA A 236 2.67 32.70 6.79
C ALA A 236 2.29 31.26 6.36
N PHE A 237 2.23 30.34 7.31
CA PHE A 237 1.79 28.97 7.08
C PHE A 237 0.36 28.88 6.53
N GLU A 238 -0.59 29.61 7.13
CA GLU A 238 -1.97 29.65 6.63
C GLU A 238 -2.09 30.44 5.33
N GLY A 239 -1.24 31.45 5.10
CA GLY A 239 -1.14 32.15 3.83
C GLY A 239 -0.76 31.21 2.69
N PHE A 240 0.30 30.41 2.87
CA PHE A 240 0.75 29.43 1.89
C PHE A 240 -0.28 28.33 1.64
N LYS A 241 -0.91 27.79 2.68
CA LYS A 241 -2.04 26.83 2.53
C LYS A 241 -3.22 27.45 1.78
N GLY A 242 -3.53 28.71 2.09
CA GLY A 242 -4.56 29.49 1.41
C GLY A 242 -4.27 29.63 -0.07
N PHE A 243 -3.03 29.93 -0.44
CA PHE A 243 -2.58 29.94 -1.83
C PHE A 243 -2.84 28.59 -2.52
N LEU A 244 -2.41 27.47 -1.91
CA LEU A 244 -2.62 26.14 -2.50
C LEU A 244 -4.10 25.82 -2.74
N SER A 245 -4.97 26.22 -1.82
CA SER A 245 -6.42 25.98 -1.94
C SER A 245 -7.10 26.81 -3.03
N LYS A 246 -6.47 27.91 -3.48
CA LYS A 246 -6.99 28.82 -4.50
C LYS A 246 -6.52 28.46 -5.91
N LEU A 247 -5.59 27.51 -6.04
CA LEU A 247 -5.09 27.10 -7.34
C LEU A 247 -6.23 26.49 -8.18
N PRO A 248 -6.46 26.99 -9.40
CA PRO A 248 -7.43 26.38 -10.31
C PRO A 248 -7.15 24.88 -10.51
N ALA A 249 -8.21 24.07 -10.61
CA ALA A 249 -8.08 22.65 -10.93
C ALA A 249 -7.41 22.39 -12.30
N THR A 250 -7.38 23.41 -13.17
CA THR A 250 -6.70 23.40 -14.47
C THR A 250 -5.22 23.79 -14.41
N THR A 251 -4.71 24.20 -13.25
CA THR A 251 -3.30 24.57 -13.08
C THR A 251 -2.44 23.30 -13.10
N VAL A 252 -1.75 23.09 -14.21
CA VAL A 252 -0.77 22.00 -14.34
C VAL A 252 0.48 22.37 -13.54
N LEU A 253 0.60 21.80 -12.34
CA LEU A 253 1.80 21.89 -11.51
C LEU A 253 2.59 20.59 -11.61
N ALA A 254 3.90 20.68 -11.52
CA ALA A 254 4.76 19.51 -11.45
C ALA A 254 4.33 18.66 -10.24
N GLY A 255 4.24 17.33 -10.39
CA GLY A 255 3.90 16.45 -9.26
C GLY A 255 4.85 16.60 -8.06
N GLU A 256 6.08 17.04 -8.31
CA GLU A 256 7.06 17.45 -7.31
C GLU A 256 6.59 18.65 -6.46
N PHE A 257 5.94 19.65 -7.07
CA PHE A 257 5.42 20.82 -6.35
C PHE A 257 4.38 20.43 -5.31
N ILE A 258 3.42 19.58 -5.70
CA ILE A 258 2.34 19.12 -4.82
C ILE A 258 2.94 18.30 -3.67
N THR A 259 3.88 17.41 -3.98
CA THR A 259 4.57 16.58 -3.00
C THR A 259 5.35 17.43 -2.00
N ASN A 260 6.16 18.38 -2.49
CA ASN A 260 6.99 19.23 -1.63
C ASN A 260 6.14 20.20 -0.81
N SER A 261 5.02 20.68 -1.35
CA SER A 261 4.08 21.53 -0.61
C SER A 261 3.45 20.79 0.57
N GLN A 262 3.02 19.54 0.36
CA GLN A 262 2.46 18.71 1.43
C GLN A 262 3.50 18.40 2.50
N MET A 263 4.72 18.01 2.10
CA MET A 263 5.81 17.75 3.03
C MET A 263 6.21 18.99 3.84
N LEU A 264 6.23 20.17 3.20
CA LEU A 264 6.49 21.42 3.90
C LEU A 264 5.39 21.72 4.91
N ILE A 265 4.13 21.55 4.52
CA ILE A 265 2.99 21.79 5.41
C ILE A 265 3.10 20.94 6.69
N ASP A 266 3.39 19.65 6.52
CA ASP A 266 3.46 18.73 7.65
C ASP A 266 4.61 19.11 8.60
N LYS A 267 5.80 19.45 8.05
CA LYS A 267 6.97 19.83 8.85
C LYS A 267 6.82 21.17 9.56
N VAL A 268 6.28 22.17 8.87
CA VAL A 268 6.10 23.51 9.46
C VAL A 268 5.02 23.48 10.54
N ARG A 269 3.96 22.68 10.35
CA ARG A 269 2.96 22.45 11.39
C ARG A 269 3.58 21.87 12.66
N ILE A 270 4.39 20.82 12.52
CA ILE A 270 5.12 20.21 13.65
C ILE A 270 5.98 21.27 14.34
N PHE A 271 6.74 22.07 13.59
CA PHE A 271 7.58 23.13 14.16
C PHE A 271 6.75 24.17 14.93
N ILE A 272 5.62 24.65 14.38
CA ILE A 272 4.72 25.59 15.06
C ILE A 272 4.22 25.01 16.39
N ASP A 273 3.90 23.73 16.41
CA ASP A 273 3.37 23.05 17.60
C ASP A 273 4.45 22.90 18.71
N THR A 274 5.74 22.96 18.36
CA THR A 274 6.84 23.03 19.35
C THR A 274 7.05 24.41 19.98
N LEU A 275 6.52 25.47 19.36
CA LEU A 275 6.64 26.84 19.87
C LEU A 275 5.60 27.06 20.98
N ILE A 276 6.06 27.32 22.20
CA ILE A 276 5.21 27.63 23.38
C ILE A 276 4.57 29.02 23.22
#